data_AF-A0AAW9GVR3-F1
#
_entry.id   AF-A0AAW9GVR3-F1
#
_cell.length_a   1.000
_cell.length_b   1.000
_cell.length_c   1.000
_cell.angle_alpha   90.00
_cell.angle_beta   90.00
_cell.angle_gamma   90.00
#
_symmetry.space_group_name_H-M   'P 1'
#
loop_
_entity.id
_entity.type
_entity.pdbx_description
1 polymer ?
#
loop_
_entity_poly.entity_id
_entity_poly.type
_entity_poly.pdbx_seq_one_letter_code
_entity_poly.pdbx_strand_id
1 'polypeptide(L)'
;MSKKLLMALACSVLLMGLAACGSNNKASTSEEPKQETKKEDEQKKLDEQKQEEEQKKIEEQKKAEEQKQAEEQKKAEEQKRLDEQRKQEEAQRQQEEQKKQQEAARAKEQEQQKAAPKQEKVHFANCTDANNAGYYDITPDSPAYASHLDRDGDGVACERNKGHKKSSKKH
;
A
#
# COMPACT_ATOMS: atom_id res chain seq x y z
N MET A 1 24.92 -0.20 15.97
CA MET A 1 25.70 -0.34 14.71
C MET A 1 27.21 -0.38 15.00
N SER A 2 27.68 -1.36 15.79
CA SER A 2 28.99 -1.25 16.44
C SER A 2 29.89 -2.49 16.30
N LYS A 3 29.42 -3.54 15.62
CA LYS A 3 30.20 -4.78 15.43
C LYS A 3 30.94 -4.83 14.09
N LYS A 4 30.41 -4.13 13.08
CA LYS A 4 31.00 -4.07 11.72
C LYS A 4 32.20 -3.12 11.63
N LEU A 5 32.23 -2.08 12.47
CA LEU A 5 33.33 -1.10 12.52
C LEU A 5 34.56 -1.63 13.25
N LEU A 6 34.37 -2.53 14.24
CA LEU A 6 35.46 -3.14 15.02
C LEU A 6 36.27 -4.17 14.21
N MET A 7 35.65 -4.83 13.21
CA MET A 7 36.34 -5.82 12.38
C MET A 7 37.20 -5.22 11.27
N ALA A 8 36.97 -3.97 10.87
CA ALA A 8 37.76 -3.30 9.83
C ALA A 8 39.09 -2.74 10.35
N LEU A 9 39.22 -2.50 11.65
CA LEU A 9 40.39 -1.84 12.26
C LEU A 9 41.51 -2.82 12.67
N ALA A 10 41.22 -4.13 12.73
CA ALA A 10 42.21 -5.14 13.08
C ALA A 10 43.06 -5.62 11.88
N CYS A 11 42.58 -5.46 10.65
CA CYS A 11 43.28 -5.94 9.45
C CYS A 11 44.34 -4.98 8.88
N SER A 12 44.37 -3.72 9.30
CA SER A 12 45.31 -2.72 8.75
C SER A 12 46.70 -2.73 9.39
N VAL A 13 46.90 -3.46 10.50
CA VAL A 13 48.19 -3.48 11.23
C VAL A 13 49.11 -4.62 10.76
N LEU A 14 48.62 -5.60 9.97
CA LEU A 14 49.41 -6.77 9.58
C LEU A 14 50.25 -6.62 8.28
N LEU A 15 50.21 -5.47 7.59
CA LEU A 15 50.83 -5.31 6.26
C LEU A 15 52.05 -4.35 6.22
N MET A 16 52.64 -3.98 7.35
CA MET A 16 53.82 -3.11 7.41
C MET A 16 55.01 -3.81 8.07
N GLY A 17 55.62 -4.78 7.38
CA GLY A 17 56.86 -5.36 7.89
C GLY A 17 57.43 -6.48 7.03
N LEU A 18 58.03 -6.13 5.89
CA LEU A 18 59.09 -6.89 5.20
C LEU A 18 59.80 -5.98 4.18
N ALA A 19 60.56 -5.01 4.67
CA ALA A 19 61.52 -4.27 3.86
C ALA A 19 62.73 -3.89 4.72
N ALA A 20 63.62 -4.85 4.98
CA ALA A 20 64.97 -4.58 5.46
C ALA A 20 65.90 -5.79 5.25
N CYS A 21 66.88 -5.59 4.36
CA CYS A 21 68.19 -6.23 4.16
C CYS A 21 68.39 -6.41 2.64
N GLY A 22 69.31 -5.74 1.96
CA GLY A 22 70.46 -4.97 2.40
C GLY A 22 71.52 -5.11 1.29
N SER A 23 71.78 -4.02 0.56
CA SER A 23 72.89 -3.95 -0.39
C SER A 23 74.20 -4.21 0.33
N ASN A 24 75.08 -5.03 -0.28
CA ASN A 24 76.50 -4.90 -0.04
C ASN A 24 77.25 -4.99 -1.38
N ASN A 25 77.89 -3.88 -1.74
CA ASN A 25 78.71 -3.73 -2.93
C ASN A 25 80.16 -4.06 -2.53
N LYS A 26 80.80 -5.06 -3.16
CA LYS A 26 82.25 -5.28 -3.06
C LYS A 26 82.80 -5.77 -4.40
N ALA A 27 83.77 -5.01 -4.90
CA ALA A 27 84.46 -5.18 -6.17
C ALA A 27 85.32 -6.45 -6.25
N SER A 28 85.39 -7.05 -7.44
CA SER A 28 86.59 -7.18 -8.29
C SER A 28 86.58 -8.45 -9.15
N THR A 29 86.64 -8.23 -10.47
CA THR A 29 87.40 -8.97 -11.50
C THR A 29 87.48 -10.49 -11.44
N SER A 30 86.97 -11.17 -12.48
CA SER A 30 87.77 -11.79 -13.56
C SER A 30 86.98 -12.92 -14.25
N GLU A 31 86.96 -12.84 -15.58
CA GLU A 31 86.82 -13.94 -16.56
C GLU A 31 85.46 -14.65 -16.77
N GLU A 32 85.03 -14.57 -18.03
CA GLU A 32 83.98 -15.33 -18.72
C GLU A 32 84.22 -16.86 -18.62
N PRO A 33 83.17 -17.70 -18.72
CA PRO A 33 82.82 -18.17 -20.06
C PRO A 33 81.32 -18.27 -20.36
N LYS A 34 80.95 -17.76 -21.54
CA LYS A 34 79.79 -18.14 -22.39
C LYS A 34 79.25 -19.56 -22.15
N GLN A 35 78.16 -19.71 -21.36
CA GLN A 35 77.14 -20.74 -21.62
C GLN A 35 75.77 -20.52 -20.93
N GLU A 36 75.60 -19.53 -20.06
CA GLU A 36 74.37 -19.40 -19.25
C GLU A 36 73.28 -18.51 -19.86
N THR A 37 73.61 -17.69 -20.87
CA THR A 37 72.71 -16.68 -21.46
C THR A 37 71.54 -17.26 -22.28
N LYS A 38 71.52 -18.57 -22.56
CA LYS A 38 70.43 -19.24 -23.30
C LYS A 38 69.33 -19.84 -22.42
N LYS A 39 69.59 -20.05 -21.12
CA LYS A 39 68.62 -20.68 -20.19
C LYS A 39 67.70 -19.66 -19.48
N GLU A 40 68.18 -18.45 -19.21
CA GLU A 40 67.38 -17.37 -18.60
C GLU A 40 66.33 -16.79 -19.56
N ASP A 41 66.64 -16.69 -20.85
CA ASP A 41 65.72 -16.17 -21.87
C ASP A 41 64.56 -17.14 -22.17
N GLU A 42 64.81 -18.46 -22.14
CA GLU A 42 63.74 -19.47 -22.20
C GLU A 42 62.88 -19.49 -20.93
N GLN A 43 63.49 -19.33 -19.74
CA GLN A 43 62.77 -19.30 -18.46
C GLN A 43 61.82 -18.09 -18.37
N LYS A 44 62.27 -16.90 -18.80
CA LYS A 44 61.47 -15.68 -18.81
C LYS A 44 60.28 -15.76 -19.76
N LYS A 45 60.47 -16.39 -20.92
CA LYS A 45 59.41 -16.60 -21.93
C LYS A 45 58.34 -17.60 -21.47
N LEU A 46 58.72 -18.58 -20.64
CA LEU A 46 57.79 -19.53 -20.02
C LEU A 46 56.97 -18.88 -18.90
N ASP A 47 57.60 -18.00 -18.10
CA ASP A 47 56.91 -17.25 -17.04
C ASP A 47 55.95 -16.20 -17.61
N GLU A 48 56.28 -15.52 -18.72
CA GLU A 48 55.34 -14.64 -19.43
C GLU A 48 54.13 -15.39 -19.99
N GLN A 49 54.33 -16.59 -20.55
CA GLN A 49 53.22 -17.44 -20.99
C GLN A 49 52.34 -17.92 -19.84
N LYS A 50 52.93 -18.25 -18.68
CA LYS A 50 52.16 -18.59 -17.47
C LYS A 50 51.37 -17.39 -16.93
N GLN A 51 51.96 -16.19 -16.93
CA GLN A 51 51.28 -14.98 -16.48
C GLN A 51 50.10 -14.60 -17.39
N GLU A 52 50.24 -14.75 -18.71
CA GLU A 52 49.11 -14.56 -19.64
C GLU A 52 48.00 -15.61 -19.46
N GLU A 53 48.35 -16.89 -19.24
CA GLU A 53 47.36 -17.94 -18.98
C GLU A 53 46.60 -17.69 -17.66
N GLU A 54 47.31 -17.25 -16.61
CA GLU A 54 46.72 -16.90 -15.32
C GLU A 54 45.80 -15.66 -15.43
N GLN A 55 46.21 -14.64 -16.18
CA GLN A 55 45.36 -13.47 -16.46
C GLN A 55 44.10 -13.85 -17.24
N LYS A 56 44.21 -14.72 -18.25
CA LYS A 56 43.03 -15.21 -19.00
C LYS A 56 42.05 -15.99 -18.11
N LYS A 57 42.56 -16.83 -17.19
CA LYS A 57 41.70 -17.55 -16.23
C LYS A 57 40.99 -16.61 -15.25
N ILE A 58 41.66 -15.56 -14.78
CA ILE A 58 41.05 -14.55 -13.91
C ILE A 58 39.98 -13.74 -14.65
N GLU A 59 40.23 -13.37 -15.91
CA GLU A 59 39.24 -12.66 -16.72
C GLU A 59 38.01 -13.53 -17.02
N GLU A 60 38.21 -14.81 -17.35
CA GLU A 60 37.12 -15.76 -17.58
C GLU A 60 36.28 -15.99 -16.30
N GLN A 61 36.93 -16.12 -15.14
CA GLN A 61 36.24 -16.23 -13.86
C GLN A 61 35.45 -14.97 -13.50
N LYS A 62 36.03 -13.77 -13.71
CA LYS A 62 35.31 -12.50 -13.49
C LYS A 62 34.09 -12.38 -14.38
N LYS A 63 34.20 -12.75 -15.66
CA LYS A 63 33.08 -12.69 -16.61
C LYS A 63 31.98 -13.69 -16.25
N ALA A 64 32.34 -14.88 -15.78
CA ALA A 64 31.38 -15.87 -15.27
C ALA A 64 30.70 -15.42 -13.97
N GLU A 65 31.42 -14.76 -13.06
CA GLU A 65 30.85 -14.20 -11.83
C GLU A 65 29.91 -13.03 -12.12
N GLU A 66 30.28 -12.13 -13.03
CA GLU A 66 29.44 -11.00 -13.45
C GLU A 66 28.15 -11.48 -14.13
N GLN A 67 28.22 -12.51 -14.97
CA GLN A 67 27.03 -13.14 -15.55
C GLN A 67 26.12 -13.76 -14.50
N LYS A 68 26.68 -14.45 -13.49
CA LYS A 68 25.89 -15.01 -12.38
C LYS A 68 25.22 -13.93 -11.54
N GLN A 69 25.94 -12.86 -11.21
CA GLN A 69 25.38 -11.74 -10.45
C GLN A 69 24.27 -11.03 -11.24
N ALA A 70 24.44 -10.85 -12.56
CA ALA A 70 23.41 -10.26 -13.41
C ALA A 70 22.15 -11.14 -13.52
N GLU A 71 22.30 -12.47 -13.60
CA GLU A 71 21.17 -13.41 -13.59
C GLU A 71 20.43 -13.41 -12.25
N GLU A 72 21.17 -13.38 -11.13
CA GLU A 72 20.59 -13.32 -9.79
C GLU A 72 19.83 -12.01 -9.55
N GLN A 73 20.38 -10.87 -10.00
CA GLN A 73 19.68 -9.58 -9.94
C GLN A 73 18.39 -9.58 -10.77
N LYS A 74 18.43 -10.14 -11.99
CA LYS A 74 17.22 -10.27 -12.83
C LYS A 74 16.15 -11.14 -12.16
N LYS A 75 16.52 -12.27 -11.58
CA LYS A 75 15.58 -13.13 -10.84
C LYS A 75 15.01 -12.45 -9.60
N ALA A 76 15.83 -11.69 -8.87
CA ALA A 76 15.38 -10.94 -7.71
C ALA A 76 14.43 -9.79 -8.10
N GLU A 77 14.66 -9.11 -9.22
CA GLU A 77 13.76 -8.07 -9.74
C GLU A 77 12.44 -8.68 -10.24
N GLU A 78 12.49 -9.79 -10.97
CA GLU A 78 11.31 -10.50 -11.44
C GLU A 78 10.45 -10.98 -10.26
N GLN A 79 11.07 -11.57 -9.24
CA GLN A 79 10.36 -12.00 -8.04
C GLN A 79 9.70 -10.81 -7.31
N LYS A 80 10.38 -9.65 -7.22
CA LYS A 80 9.79 -8.44 -6.64
C LYS A 80 8.60 -7.93 -7.44
N ARG A 81 8.68 -7.94 -8.78
CA ARG A 81 7.56 -7.53 -9.65
C ARG A 81 6.36 -8.47 -9.48
N LEU A 82 6.58 -9.78 -9.37
CA LEU A 82 5.51 -10.75 -9.12
C LEU A 82 4.88 -10.57 -7.73
N ASP A 83 5.68 -10.30 -6.70
CA ASP A 83 5.18 -10.03 -5.35
C ASP A 83 4.36 -8.74 -5.29
N GLU A 84 4.79 -7.69 -6.01
CA GLU A 84 4.06 -6.44 -6.10
C GLU A 84 2.75 -6.59 -6.87
N GLN A 85 2.75 -7.34 -7.98
CA GLN A 85 1.55 -7.67 -8.74
C GLN A 85 0.53 -8.45 -7.90
N ARG A 86 0.99 -9.44 -7.11
CA ARG A 86 0.12 -10.19 -6.18
C ARG A 86 -0.49 -9.31 -5.10
N LYS A 87 0.27 -8.38 -4.53
CA LYS A 87 -0.26 -7.41 -3.55
C LYS A 87 -1.31 -6.49 -4.16
N GLN A 88 -1.11 -6.03 -5.39
CA GLN A 88 -2.08 -5.20 -6.10
C GLN A 88 -3.37 -5.97 -6.40
N GLU A 89 -3.25 -7.23 -6.85
CA GLU A 89 -4.41 -8.09 -7.09
C GLU A 89 -5.19 -8.36 -5.79
N GLU A 90 -4.51 -8.68 -4.70
CA GLU A 90 -5.14 -8.89 -3.40
C GLU A 90 -5.87 -7.63 -2.90
N ALA A 91 -5.24 -6.45 -3.03
CA ALA A 91 -5.87 -5.19 -2.69
C ALA A 91 -7.12 -4.89 -3.54
N GLN A 92 -7.08 -5.19 -4.84
CA GLN A 92 -8.25 -5.06 -5.72
C GLN A 92 -9.38 -6.01 -5.30
N ARG A 93 -9.07 -7.27 -4.99
CA ARG A 93 -10.08 -8.24 -4.52
C ARG A 93 -10.74 -7.79 -3.22
N GLN A 94 -9.98 -7.23 -2.28
CA GLN A 94 -10.53 -6.68 -1.04
C GLN A 94 -11.44 -5.46 -1.29
N GLN A 95 -11.07 -4.57 -2.20
CA GLN A 95 -11.91 -3.42 -2.58
C GLN A 95 -13.20 -3.86 -3.27
N GLU A 96 -13.13 -4.85 -4.17
CA GLU A 96 -14.33 -5.39 -4.83
C GLU A 96 -15.28 -6.06 -3.83
N GLU A 97 -14.74 -6.82 -2.87
CA GLU A 97 -15.54 -7.45 -1.83
C GLU A 97 -16.24 -6.41 -0.93
N GLN A 98 -15.54 -5.35 -0.52
CA GLN A 98 -16.14 -4.25 0.24
C GLN A 98 -17.24 -3.55 -0.56
N LYS A 99 -17.02 -3.28 -1.85
CA LYS A 99 -18.03 -2.66 -2.71
C LYS A 99 -19.29 -3.54 -2.83
N LYS A 100 -19.11 -4.86 -2.97
CA LYS A 100 -20.21 -5.82 -3.03
C LYS A 100 -21.00 -5.88 -1.71
N GLN A 101 -20.32 -5.82 -0.57
CA GLN A 101 -20.96 -5.74 0.75
C GLN A 101 -21.73 -4.43 0.92
N GLN A 102 -21.18 -3.30 0.49
CA GLN A 102 -21.85 -2.00 0.54
C GLN A 102 -23.09 -1.96 -0.35
N GLU A 103 -23.01 -2.51 -1.57
CA GLU A 103 -24.14 -2.61 -2.48
C GLU A 103 -25.26 -3.50 -1.91
N ALA A 104 -24.91 -4.64 -1.31
CA ALA A 104 -25.86 -5.50 -0.62
C ALA A 104 -26.53 -4.80 0.58
N ALA A 105 -25.78 -4.01 1.36
CA ALA A 105 -26.34 -3.21 2.45
C ALA A 105 -27.32 -2.15 1.93
N ARG A 106 -26.95 -1.43 0.87
CA ARG A 106 -27.81 -0.41 0.25
C ARG A 106 -29.09 -1.00 -0.34
N ALA A 107 -29.01 -2.19 -0.94
CA ALA A 107 -30.17 -2.90 -1.47
C ALA A 107 -31.17 -3.26 -0.34
N LYS A 108 -30.67 -3.75 0.81
CA LYS A 108 -31.50 -4.05 1.98
C LYS A 108 -32.18 -2.79 2.55
N GLU A 109 -31.48 -1.67 2.59
CA GLU A 109 -32.05 -0.40 3.07
C GLU A 109 -33.16 0.10 2.13
N GLN A 110 -32.98 -0.02 0.82
CA GLN A 110 -34.03 0.33 -0.16
C GLN A 110 -35.27 -0.57 -0.04
N GLU A 111 -35.09 -1.85 0.26
CA GLU A 111 -36.22 -2.77 0.47
C GLU A 111 -37.04 -2.39 1.72
N GLN A 112 -36.36 -1.98 2.81
CA GLN A 112 -37.00 -1.50 4.03
C GLN A 112 -37.76 -0.18 3.81
N GLN A 113 -37.22 0.75 3.01
CA GLN A 113 -37.92 2.00 2.67
C GLN A 113 -39.16 1.77 1.79
N LYS A 114 -39.19 0.68 1.01
CA LYS A 114 -40.33 0.31 0.16
C LYS A 114 -41.42 -0.46 0.92
N ALA A 115 -41.13 -0.94 2.13
CA ALA A 115 -42.05 -1.64 3.02
C ALA A 115 -42.77 -0.73 4.03
N ALA A 116 -42.45 0.58 4.07
CA ALA A 116 -43.25 1.53 4.83
C ALA A 116 -44.69 1.56 4.27
N PRO A 117 -45.72 1.36 5.10
CA PRO A 117 -47.10 1.40 4.62
C PRO A 117 -47.35 2.79 4.04
N LYS A 118 -47.70 2.85 2.74
CA LYS A 118 -48.29 4.06 2.15
C LYS A 118 -49.61 4.29 2.86
N GLN A 119 -49.58 5.04 3.95
CA GLN A 119 -50.79 5.53 4.60
C GLN A 119 -51.48 6.43 3.57
N GLU A 120 -52.56 5.91 2.99
CA GLU A 120 -53.40 6.64 2.07
C GLU A 120 -53.98 7.83 2.83
N LYS A 121 -53.42 9.02 2.57
CA LYS A 121 -53.90 10.26 3.19
C LYS A 121 -55.31 10.53 2.67
N VAL A 122 -56.27 10.56 3.59
CA VAL A 122 -57.66 10.92 3.29
C VAL A 122 -57.74 12.44 3.24
N HIS A 123 -58.23 12.98 2.12
CA HIS A 123 -58.30 14.42 1.92
C HIS A 123 -59.72 14.94 2.11
N PHE A 124 -59.91 15.84 3.07
CA PHE A 124 -61.17 16.55 3.29
C PHE A 124 -61.06 18.00 2.83
N ALA A 125 -62.11 18.51 2.19
CA ALA A 125 -62.13 19.91 1.74
C ALA A 125 -62.18 20.89 2.94
N ASN A 126 -62.85 20.50 4.02
CA ASN A 126 -63.01 21.29 5.24
C ASN A 126 -63.49 20.39 6.40
N CYS A 127 -63.57 20.94 7.62
CA CYS A 127 -64.01 20.17 8.78
C CYS A 127 -65.47 19.72 8.73
N THR A 128 -66.35 20.39 7.99
CA THR A 128 -67.73 19.90 7.81
C THR A 128 -67.75 18.58 7.07
N ASP A 129 -66.96 18.47 6.00
CA ASP A 129 -66.79 17.25 5.21
C ASP A 129 -66.18 16.11 6.06
N ALA A 130 -65.12 16.41 6.82
CA ALA A 130 -64.50 15.46 7.75
C ALA A 130 -65.50 14.97 8.83
N ASN A 131 -66.21 15.91 9.47
CA ASN A 131 -67.21 15.60 10.50
C ASN A 131 -68.37 14.75 9.95
N ASN A 132 -68.84 15.03 8.72
CA ASN A 132 -69.88 14.23 8.07
C ASN A 132 -69.41 12.80 7.77
N ALA A 133 -68.11 12.63 7.48
CA ALA A 133 -67.47 11.34 7.35
C ALA A 133 -67.11 10.67 8.70
N GLY A 134 -67.45 11.30 9.83
CA GLY A 134 -67.23 10.77 11.18
C GLY A 134 -65.83 11.05 11.75
N TYR A 135 -65.02 11.86 11.09
CA TYR A 135 -63.70 12.26 11.57
C TYR A 135 -63.81 13.48 12.47
N TYR A 136 -63.35 13.34 13.71
CA TYR A 136 -63.31 14.38 14.73
C TYR A 136 -62.00 14.24 15.52
N ASP A 137 -61.54 15.33 16.12
CA ASP A 137 -60.35 15.34 16.99
C ASP A 137 -59.14 14.70 16.29
N ILE A 138 -58.88 15.12 15.05
CA ILE A 138 -57.92 14.51 14.12
C ILE A 138 -56.50 14.95 14.51
N THR A 139 -55.66 14.00 14.90
CA THR A 139 -54.27 14.24 15.33
C THR A 139 -53.25 14.10 14.18
N PRO A 140 -52.01 14.62 14.29
CA PRO A 140 -51.06 14.68 13.18
C PRO A 140 -50.58 13.32 12.65
N ASP A 141 -50.73 12.27 13.44
CA ASP A 141 -50.48 10.87 13.08
C ASP A 141 -51.62 10.23 12.29
N SER A 142 -52.80 10.86 12.23
CA SER A 142 -53.93 10.38 11.45
C SER A 142 -53.73 10.63 9.95
N PRO A 143 -54.08 9.66 9.08
CA PRO A 143 -54.07 9.86 7.62
C PRO A 143 -55.06 10.94 7.16
N ALA A 144 -56.04 11.30 7.99
CA ALA A 144 -57.00 12.37 7.74
C ALA A 144 -56.51 13.77 8.13
N TYR A 145 -55.36 13.86 8.81
CA TYR A 145 -54.84 15.15 9.26
C TYR A 145 -54.30 15.96 8.10
N ALA A 146 -54.71 17.23 8.07
CA ALA A 146 -54.12 18.22 7.21
C ALA A 146 -54.12 19.57 7.92
N SER A 147 -53.02 20.32 7.79
CA SER A 147 -52.83 21.60 8.49
C SER A 147 -53.91 22.64 8.16
N HIS A 148 -54.64 22.50 7.05
CA HIS A 148 -55.76 23.40 6.72
C HIS A 148 -57.05 23.08 7.49
N LEU A 149 -57.11 21.92 8.14
CA LEU A 149 -58.23 21.49 8.98
C LEU A 149 -58.03 21.88 10.47
N ASP A 150 -56.79 22.20 10.85
CA ASP A 150 -56.40 22.72 12.16
C ASP A 150 -56.23 24.25 12.07
N ARG A 151 -57.29 24.97 12.39
CA ARG A 151 -57.36 26.43 12.18
C ARG A 151 -56.52 27.21 13.20
N ASP A 152 -56.43 26.69 14.41
CA ASP A 152 -55.72 27.26 15.55
C ASP A 152 -54.29 26.74 15.70
N GLY A 153 -53.95 25.66 15.01
CA GLY A 153 -52.58 25.14 14.94
C GLY A 153 -52.13 24.46 16.23
N ASP A 154 -53.07 23.96 17.02
CA ASP A 154 -52.80 23.32 18.31
C ASP A 154 -52.46 21.82 18.18
N GLY A 155 -52.53 21.30 16.96
CA GLY A 155 -52.26 19.90 16.62
C GLY A 155 -53.50 19.02 16.63
N VAL A 156 -54.71 19.56 16.78
CA VAL A 156 -55.97 18.81 16.70
C VAL A 156 -56.91 19.42 15.67
N ALA A 157 -57.00 18.80 14.50
CA ALA A 157 -57.91 19.22 13.43
C ALA A 157 -59.36 18.80 13.68
N CYS A 158 -60.31 19.65 13.27
CA CYS A 158 -61.74 19.37 13.32
C CYS A 158 -62.24 18.91 14.70
N GLU A 159 -61.82 19.63 15.74
CA GLU A 159 -62.24 19.35 17.11
C GLU A 159 -63.77 19.25 17.22
N ARG A 160 -64.26 18.22 17.92
CA ARG A 160 -65.66 18.12 18.26
C ARG A 160 -65.95 19.13 19.36
N ASN A 161 -66.20 20.37 18.95
CA ASN A 161 -66.60 21.49 19.81
C ASN A 161 -67.41 21.00 21.03
N LYS A 162 -66.75 20.79 22.17
CA LYS A 162 -67.41 20.68 23.47
C LYS A 162 -67.79 22.09 23.91
N GLY A 163 -68.55 22.79 23.07
CA GLY A 163 -68.91 24.18 23.24
C GLY A 163 -67.68 25.09 23.32
N HIS A 164 -67.54 26.01 22.38
CA HIS A 164 -66.88 27.26 22.68
C HIS A 164 -67.63 27.90 23.87
N LYS A 165 -67.21 27.61 25.11
CA LYS A 165 -67.44 28.51 26.23
C LYS A 165 -66.69 29.77 25.86
N LYS A 166 -67.45 30.72 25.32
CA LYS A 166 -67.09 32.12 25.18
C LYS A 166 -66.22 32.52 26.37
N SER A 167 -64.91 32.58 26.18
CA SER A 167 -64.00 33.15 27.17
C SER A 167 -64.15 34.67 27.05
N SER A 168 -65.09 35.17 27.85
CA SER A 168 -65.31 36.55 28.19
C SER A 168 -63.99 37.27 28.49
N LYS A 169 -63.66 38.34 27.75
CA LYS A 169 -63.11 39.54 28.39
C LYS A 169 -63.39 40.79 27.54
N LYS A 170 -64.25 41.60 28.14
CA LYS A 170 -64.67 42.96 27.79
C LYS A 170 -63.45 43.90 27.88
N HIS A 171 -63.25 44.74 26.88
CA HIS A 171 -62.52 46.00 26.99
C HIS A 171 -63.38 47.10 26.38
#